data_AF-A0A0L7LG32-F1
#
_entry.id   AF-A0A0L7LG32-F1
#
_cell.length_a   1.000
_cell.length_b   1.000
_cell.length_c   1.000
_cell.angle_alpha   90.00
_cell.angle_beta   90.00
_cell.angle_gamma   90.00
#
_symmetry.space_group_name_H-M   'P 1'
#
loop_
_entity.id
_entity.type
_entity.pdbx_description
1 polymer ?
#
loop_
_entity_poly.entity_id
_entity_poly.type
_entity_poly.pdbx_seq_one_letter_code
_entity_poly.pdbx_strand_id
1 'polypeptide(L)'
;MEPQKQGDSTKYNLVIAKLNRDALQQVGDLILNPPEDNKFETIKERLLAVYEESAEKQFHNLVSGMDLGTQRPSQLLRKMSGLATNTQIPTEALRRLWISRLPTAVRTILTVTPEAKLDDLAKIADKIIENMNIGEVCAMGNATVPDMTDQLARMTMELKSLREEINESKEEKVIITQEGANNVRQVGDLEKKIETYGIMRIVITVVITFLCLCICGRKCFNLAKRWARKEMAALDSVEVADKAVTRSTQHNDTCCKNLG
;
A
#
# COMPACT_ATOMS: atom_id res chain seq x y z
N MET A 1 -45.75 2.28 -6.29
CA MET A 1 -44.57 2.40 -7.18
C MET A 1 -44.07 0.99 -7.43
N GLU A 2 -44.49 0.40 -8.55
CA GLU A 2 -43.95 -0.87 -9.03
C GLU A 2 -42.52 -0.65 -9.57
N PRO A 3 -41.57 -1.55 -9.31
CA PRO A 3 -40.22 -1.41 -9.84
C PRO A 3 -40.27 -1.57 -11.38
N GLN A 4 -39.84 -0.53 -12.09
CA GLN A 4 -39.73 -0.52 -13.55
C GLN A 4 -38.91 -1.73 -14.02
N LYS A 5 -39.58 -2.65 -14.73
CA LYS A 5 -38.97 -3.80 -15.39
C LYS A 5 -38.11 -3.26 -16.55
N GLN A 6 -36.85 -2.89 -16.27
CA GLN A 6 -35.92 -2.45 -17.32
C GLN A 6 -35.85 -3.54 -18.39
N GLY A 7 -36.13 -3.17 -19.65
CA GLY A 7 -36.11 -4.08 -20.78
C GLY A 7 -34.74 -4.75 -20.95
N ASP A 8 -34.74 -5.98 -21.43
CA ASP A 8 -33.55 -6.82 -21.65
C ASP A 8 -32.43 -6.06 -22.39
N SER A 9 -32.80 -5.35 -23.46
CA SER A 9 -31.90 -4.49 -24.24
C SER A 9 -31.23 -3.37 -23.44
N THR A 10 -31.96 -2.75 -22.48
CA THR A 10 -31.41 -1.66 -21.65
C THR A 10 -30.35 -2.21 -20.69
N LYS A 11 -30.60 -3.40 -20.11
CA LYS A 11 -29.64 -4.07 -19.22
C LYS A 11 -28.40 -4.52 -19.99
N TYR A 12 -28.58 -5.10 -21.17
CA TYR A 12 -27.50 -5.51 -22.06
C TYR A 12 -26.57 -4.33 -22.43
N ASN A 13 -27.14 -3.21 -22.88
CA ASN A 13 -26.37 -2.02 -23.23
C ASN A 13 -25.62 -1.43 -22.02
N LEU A 14 -26.24 -1.46 -20.83
CA LEU A 14 -25.60 -1.00 -19.60
C LEU A 14 -24.41 -1.88 -19.21
N VAL A 15 -24.55 -3.21 -19.33
CA VAL A 15 -23.45 -4.15 -19.06
C VAL A 15 -22.29 -3.87 -20.00
N ILE A 16 -22.53 -3.80 -21.31
CA ILE A 16 -21.47 -3.52 -22.30
C ILE A 16 -20.76 -2.20 -22.00
N ALA A 17 -21.49 -1.14 -21.65
CA ALA A 17 -20.91 0.16 -21.31
C ALA A 17 -20.03 0.13 -20.05
N LYS A 18 -20.16 -0.89 -19.20
CA LYS A 18 -19.40 -1.06 -17.96
C LYS A 18 -18.26 -2.08 -18.06
N LEU A 19 -18.22 -2.90 -19.11
CA LEU A 19 -17.14 -3.88 -19.31
C LEU A 19 -15.82 -3.20 -19.71
N ASN A 20 -14.71 -3.75 -19.23
CA ASN A 20 -13.37 -3.33 -19.64
C ASN A 20 -13.00 -3.94 -21.01
N ARG A 21 -11.89 -3.47 -21.60
CA ARG A 21 -11.42 -3.94 -22.92
C ARG A 21 -11.27 -5.46 -22.98
N ASP A 22 -10.73 -6.06 -21.92
CA ASP A 22 -10.50 -7.51 -21.88
C ASP A 22 -11.81 -8.30 -21.84
N ALA A 23 -12.79 -7.88 -21.03
CA ALA A 23 -14.09 -8.52 -20.99
C ALA A 23 -14.86 -8.36 -22.29
N LEU A 24 -14.77 -7.19 -22.94
CA LEU A 24 -15.36 -6.93 -24.25
C LEU A 24 -14.79 -7.86 -25.33
N GLN A 25 -13.50 -8.21 -25.25
CA GLN A 25 -12.89 -9.17 -26.18
C GLN A 25 -13.46 -10.59 -25.98
N GLN A 26 -13.79 -10.98 -24.74
CA GLN A 26 -14.32 -12.30 -24.40
C GLN A 26 -15.80 -12.50 -24.79
N VAL A 27 -16.54 -11.41 -24.99
CA VAL A 27 -17.96 -11.41 -25.40
C VAL A 27 -18.17 -10.75 -26.77
N GLY A 28 -17.11 -10.51 -27.53
CA GLY A 28 -17.17 -9.76 -28.80
C GLY A 28 -18.03 -10.44 -29.86
N ASP A 29 -18.11 -11.76 -29.83
CA ASP A 29 -19.01 -12.57 -30.66
C ASP A 29 -20.49 -12.27 -30.36
N LEU A 30 -20.84 -12.12 -29.08
CA LEU A 30 -22.19 -11.76 -28.62
C LEU A 30 -22.56 -10.29 -28.89
N ILE A 31 -21.57 -9.44 -29.18
CA ILE A 31 -21.77 -8.04 -29.59
C ILE A 31 -21.98 -7.96 -31.11
N LEU A 32 -21.20 -8.72 -31.89
CA LEU A 32 -21.28 -8.73 -33.34
C LEU A 32 -22.52 -9.46 -33.85
N ASN A 33 -22.93 -10.54 -33.17
CA ASN A 33 -24.12 -11.31 -33.49
C ASN A 33 -24.99 -11.46 -32.23
N PRO A 34 -25.79 -10.44 -31.87
CA PRO A 34 -26.63 -10.50 -30.68
C PRO A 34 -27.77 -11.53 -30.85
N PRO A 35 -28.05 -12.38 -29.83
CA PRO A 35 -29.20 -13.29 -29.84
C PRO A 35 -30.53 -12.55 -29.99
N GLU A 36 -31.56 -13.15 -30.59
CA GLU A 36 -32.87 -12.50 -30.74
C GLU A 36 -33.59 -12.30 -29.40
N ASP A 37 -33.47 -13.26 -28.47
CA ASP A 37 -34.07 -13.23 -27.13
C ASP A 37 -33.02 -13.46 -26.02
N ASN A 38 -33.28 -12.92 -24.83
CA ASN A 38 -32.45 -13.08 -23.60
C ASN A 38 -31.00 -12.58 -23.72
N LYS A 39 -30.76 -11.45 -24.40
CA LYS A 39 -29.42 -10.88 -24.63
C LYS A 39 -28.66 -10.65 -23.34
N PHE A 40 -29.35 -10.18 -22.30
CA PHE A 40 -28.74 -9.94 -21.00
C PHE A 40 -28.33 -11.24 -20.31
N GLU A 41 -29.16 -12.28 -20.33
CA GLU A 41 -28.82 -13.54 -19.66
C GLU A 41 -27.69 -14.27 -20.40
N THR A 42 -27.67 -14.28 -21.74
CA THR A 42 -26.59 -14.91 -22.51
C THR A 42 -25.24 -14.25 -22.27
N ILE A 43 -25.16 -12.90 -22.28
CA ILE A 43 -23.89 -12.21 -22.01
C ILE A 43 -23.45 -12.39 -20.56
N LYS A 44 -24.40 -12.39 -19.62
CA LYS A 44 -24.14 -12.61 -18.20
C LYS A 44 -23.62 -14.02 -17.94
N GLU A 45 -24.25 -15.05 -18.51
CA GLU A 45 -23.78 -16.44 -18.40
C GLU A 45 -22.37 -16.60 -18.98
N ARG A 46 -22.09 -15.98 -20.13
CA ARG A 46 -20.74 -16.03 -20.73
C ARG A 46 -19.71 -15.34 -19.85
N LEU A 47 -20.03 -14.16 -19.32
CA LEU A 47 -19.14 -13.44 -18.41
C LEU A 47 -18.91 -14.22 -17.11
N LEU A 48 -19.96 -14.83 -16.55
CA LEU A 48 -19.82 -15.72 -15.40
C LEU A 48 -18.91 -16.89 -15.76
N ALA A 49 -19.15 -17.62 -16.86
CA ALA A 49 -18.30 -18.74 -17.25
C ALA A 49 -16.81 -18.37 -17.46
N VAL A 50 -16.52 -17.15 -17.92
CA VAL A 50 -15.14 -16.69 -18.18
C VAL A 50 -14.45 -16.16 -16.93
N TYR A 51 -15.17 -15.44 -16.07
CA TYR A 51 -14.61 -14.73 -14.90
C TYR A 51 -14.86 -15.44 -13.57
N GLU A 52 -15.82 -16.35 -13.52
CA GLU A 52 -16.06 -17.20 -12.37
C GLU A 52 -14.90 -18.18 -12.25
N GLU A 53 -14.23 -18.12 -11.12
CA GLU A 53 -13.20 -19.08 -10.79
C GLU A 53 -13.84 -20.46 -10.65
N SER A 54 -13.34 -21.48 -11.35
CA SER A 54 -13.88 -22.85 -11.25
C SER A 54 -13.96 -23.30 -9.79
N ALA A 55 -14.98 -24.08 -9.43
CA ALA A 55 -15.15 -24.61 -8.07
C ALA A 55 -13.88 -25.30 -7.53
N GLU A 56 -13.16 -26.04 -8.38
CA GLU A 56 -11.88 -26.69 -8.02
C GLU A 56 -10.79 -25.68 -7.68
N LYS A 57 -10.71 -24.56 -8.41
CA LYS A 57 -9.72 -23.50 -8.16
C LYS A 57 -10.08 -22.65 -6.93
N GLN A 58 -11.37 -22.37 -6.70
CA GLN A 58 -11.83 -21.77 -5.45
C GLN A 58 -11.51 -22.66 -4.24
N PHE A 59 -11.77 -23.96 -4.35
CA PHE A 59 -11.42 -24.94 -3.32
C PHE A 59 -9.90 -25.03 -3.13
N HIS A 60 -9.12 -25.06 -4.20
CA HIS A 60 -7.66 -25.01 -4.13
C HIS A 60 -7.18 -23.77 -3.38
N ASN A 61 -7.75 -22.59 -3.63
CA ASN A 61 -7.40 -21.36 -2.93
C ASN A 61 -7.76 -21.42 -1.44
N LEU A 62 -8.96 -21.91 -1.11
CA LEU A 62 -9.42 -22.12 0.27
C LEU A 62 -8.51 -23.10 1.03
N VAL A 63 -8.12 -24.19 0.38
CA VAL A 63 -7.23 -25.21 0.94
C VAL A 63 -5.78 -24.74 1.00
N SER A 64 -5.37 -23.83 0.12
CA SER A 64 -3.98 -23.36 0.08
C SER A 64 -3.55 -22.60 1.32
N GLY A 65 -4.50 -22.01 2.07
CA GLY A 65 -4.23 -21.41 3.38
C GLY A 65 -4.28 -22.39 4.54
N MET A 66 -4.58 -23.67 4.30
CA MET A 66 -4.61 -24.71 5.33
C MET A 66 -3.32 -25.52 5.30
N ASP A 67 -2.45 -25.29 6.28
CA ASP A 67 -1.23 -26.06 6.46
C ASP A 67 -1.38 -27.11 7.57
N LEU A 68 -0.60 -28.18 7.45
CA LEU A 68 -0.59 -29.26 8.43
C LEU A 68 -0.07 -28.77 9.80
N GLY A 69 0.97 -27.92 9.83
CA GLY A 69 1.51 -27.33 11.06
C GLY A 69 1.78 -28.39 12.15
N THR A 70 1.07 -28.27 13.28
CA THR A 70 1.08 -29.23 14.41
C THR A 70 -0.10 -30.22 14.40
N GLN A 71 -0.94 -30.17 13.38
CA GLN A 71 -2.17 -30.98 13.29
C GLN A 71 -1.90 -32.35 12.68
N ARG A 72 -2.73 -33.32 13.07
CA ARG A 72 -2.69 -34.65 12.47
C ARG A 72 -3.24 -34.63 11.04
N PRO A 73 -2.67 -35.41 10.10
CA PRO A 73 -3.19 -35.58 8.75
C PRO A 73 -4.70 -35.89 8.68
N SER A 74 -5.22 -36.69 9.61
CA SER A 74 -6.67 -36.96 9.72
C SER A 74 -7.51 -35.74 10.10
N GLN A 75 -6.99 -34.87 10.95
CA GLN A 75 -7.67 -33.63 11.32
C GLN A 75 -7.72 -32.65 10.15
N LEU A 76 -6.62 -32.54 9.39
CA LEU A 76 -6.56 -31.75 8.17
C LEU A 76 -7.57 -32.27 7.15
N LEU A 77 -7.64 -33.60 6.95
CA LEU A 77 -8.59 -34.21 6.02
C LEU A 77 -10.04 -33.87 6.39
N ARG A 78 -10.39 -33.97 7.68
CA ARG A 78 -11.76 -33.68 8.13
C ARG A 78 -12.16 -32.23 7.87
N LYS A 79 -11.24 -31.28 8.05
CA LYS A 79 -11.48 -29.86 7.72
C LYS A 79 -11.66 -29.67 6.22
N MET A 80 -10.79 -30.25 5.40
CA MET A 80 -10.90 -30.18 3.94
C MET A 80 -12.19 -30.84 3.43
N SER A 81 -12.59 -31.97 4.01
CA SER A 81 -13.85 -32.64 3.67
C SER A 81 -15.08 -31.79 4.01
N GLY A 82 -15.06 -31.09 5.15
CA GLY A 82 -16.16 -30.18 5.51
C GLY A 82 -16.34 -29.04 4.49
N LEU A 83 -15.23 -28.54 3.94
CA LEU A 83 -15.25 -27.50 2.90
C LEU A 83 -15.61 -28.07 1.52
N ALA A 84 -15.18 -29.29 1.21
CA ALA A 84 -15.49 -29.98 -0.04
C ALA A 84 -16.99 -30.27 -0.19
N THR A 85 -17.70 -30.55 0.91
CA THR A 85 -19.16 -30.73 0.89
C THR A 85 -19.89 -29.48 0.39
N ASN A 86 -19.38 -28.28 0.72
CA ASN A 86 -19.99 -27.02 0.28
C ASN A 86 -19.68 -26.68 -1.19
N THR A 87 -18.58 -27.20 -1.73
CA THR A 87 -18.05 -26.87 -3.07
C THR A 87 -18.20 -28.00 -4.09
N GLN A 88 -18.85 -29.11 -3.72
CA GLN A 88 -19.11 -30.29 -4.57
C GLN A 88 -17.87 -30.81 -5.31
N ILE A 89 -16.74 -30.90 -4.61
CA ILE A 89 -15.47 -31.34 -5.19
C ILE A 89 -15.41 -32.87 -5.26
N PRO A 90 -14.93 -33.46 -6.39
CA PRO A 90 -14.78 -34.90 -6.49
C PRO A 90 -13.76 -35.44 -5.47
N THR A 91 -14.05 -36.60 -4.89
CA THR A 91 -13.22 -37.23 -3.85
C THR A 91 -11.76 -37.42 -4.29
N GLU A 92 -11.52 -37.68 -5.58
CA GLU A 92 -10.16 -37.80 -6.14
C GLU A 92 -9.39 -36.46 -6.17
N ALA A 93 -10.06 -35.34 -6.45
CA ALA A 93 -9.42 -34.03 -6.37
C ALA A 93 -9.09 -33.68 -4.90
N LEU A 94 -10.03 -33.93 -3.99
CA LEU A 94 -9.81 -33.77 -2.55
C LEU A 94 -8.62 -34.60 -2.06
N ARG A 95 -8.52 -35.85 -2.51
CA ARG A 95 -7.41 -36.75 -2.19
C ARG A 95 -6.07 -36.19 -2.66
N ARG A 96 -5.95 -35.82 -3.93
CA ARG A 96 -4.69 -35.26 -4.48
C ARG A 96 -4.25 -34.01 -3.74
N LEU A 97 -5.19 -33.11 -3.44
CA LEU A 97 -4.94 -31.88 -2.70
C LEU A 97 -4.54 -32.13 -1.25
N TRP A 98 -5.17 -33.10 -0.59
CA TRP A 98 -4.80 -33.46 0.78
C TRP A 98 -3.39 -34.07 0.82
N ILE A 99 -3.09 -35.01 -0.08
CA ILE A 99 -1.73 -35.61 -0.17
C ILE A 99 -0.69 -34.53 -0.45
N SER A 100 -0.94 -33.57 -1.36
CA SER A 100 0.05 -32.54 -1.70
C SER A 100 0.47 -31.67 -0.52
N ARG A 101 -0.39 -31.55 0.51
CA ARG A 101 -0.16 -30.77 1.75
C ARG A 101 0.58 -31.54 2.85
N LEU A 102 0.82 -32.84 2.66
CA LEU A 102 1.56 -33.64 3.64
C LEU A 102 3.08 -33.51 3.44
N PRO A 103 3.88 -33.74 4.49
CA PRO A 103 5.34 -33.82 4.37
C PRO A 103 5.76 -34.85 3.31
N THR A 104 6.86 -34.57 2.61
CA THR A 104 7.37 -35.41 1.51
C THR A 104 7.47 -36.88 1.88
N ALA A 105 7.94 -37.21 3.08
CA ALA A 105 8.11 -38.59 3.53
C ALA A 105 6.76 -39.34 3.69
N VAL A 106 5.67 -38.65 4.01
CA VAL A 106 4.32 -39.23 4.08
C VAL A 106 3.75 -39.38 2.66
N ARG A 107 3.97 -38.37 1.80
CA ARG A 107 3.48 -38.37 0.41
C ARG A 107 3.99 -39.56 -0.40
N THR A 108 5.28 -39.88 -0.27
CA THR A 108 5.89 -41.00 -1.01
C THR A 108 5.22 -42.33 -0.67
N ILE A 109 4.89 -42.55 0.60
CA ILE A 109 4.24 -43.77 1.09
C ILE A 109 2.76 -43.83 0.67
N LEU A 110 2.05 -42.70 0.73
CA LEU A 110 0.63 -42.68 0.36
C LEU A 110 0.39 -42.75 -1.16
N THR A 111 1.34 -42.26 -1.96
CA THR A 111 1.24 -42.30 -3.44
C THR A 111 1.24 -43.74 -3.97
N VAL A 112 1.92 -44.67 -3.29
CA VAL A 112 1.97 -46.09 -3.68
C VAL A 112 0.77 -46.91 -3.21
N THR A 113 -0.19 -46.30 -2.49
CA THR A 113 -1.40 -46.97 -1.98
C THR A 113 -2.68 -46.41 -2.63
N PRO A 114 -2.91 -46.61 -3.95
CA PRO A 114 -4.01 -45.96 -4.67
C PRO A 114 -5.41 -46.44 -4.26
N GLU A 115 -5.58 -47.67 -3.77
CA GLU A 115 -6.92 -48.30 -3.64
C GLU A 115 -7.60 -48.12 -2.27
N ALA A 116 -6.93 -47.52 -1.28
CA ALA A 116 -7.50 -47.34 0.05
C ALA A 116 -8.47 -46.15 0.11
N LYS A 117 -9.50 -46.27 0.98
CA LYS A 117 -10.42 -45.16 1.29
C LYS A 117 -9.67 -43.99 1.90
N LEU A 118 -10.12 -42.77 1.60
CA LEU A 118 -9.46 -41.54 2.04
C LEU A 118 -9.31 -41.45 3.57
N ASP A 119 -10.31 -41.91 4.32
CA ASP A 119 -10.26 -41.97 5.79
C ASP A 119 -9.21 -42.97 6.32
N ASP A 120 -8.98 -44.07 5.61
CA ASP A 120 -8.00 -45.08 6.00
C ASP A 120 -6.58 -44.60 5.65
N LEU A 121 -6.41 -43.89 4.54
CA LEU A 121 -5.16 -43.20 4.20
C LEU A 121 -4.79 -42.15 5.25
N ALA A 122 -5.77 -41.41 5.78
CA ALA A 122 -5.54 -40.48 6.87
C ALA A 122 -5.03 -41.17 8.14
N LYS A 123 -5.58 -42.32 8.52
CA LYS A 123 -5.08 -43.10 9.67
C LYS A 123 -3.67 -43.63 9.43
N ILE A 124 -3.36 -44.05 8.20
CA ILE A 124 -2.01 -44.50 7.83
C ILE A 124 -1.03 -43.32 7.92
N ALA A 125 -1.41 -42.16 7.39
CA ALA A 125 -0.62 -40.93 7.45
C ALA A 125 -0.33 -40.51 8.90
N ASP A 126 -1.33 -40.58 9.78
CA ASP A 126 -1.15 -40.29 11.21
C ASP A 126 -0.10 -41.20 11.84
N LYS A 127 -0.18 -42.53 11.59
CA LYS A 127 0.81 -43.49 12.08
C LYS A 127 2.22 -43.20 11.55
N ILE A 128 2.34 -42.86 10.26
CA ILE A 128 3.64 -42.54 9.66
C ILE A 128 4.28 -41.34 10.38
N ILE A 129 3.50 -40.27 10.62
CA ILE A 129 4.02 -39.08 11.32
C ILE A 129 4.37 -39.39 12.77
N GLU A 130 3.55 -40.17 13.48
CA GLU A 130 3.85 -40.61 14.85
C GLU A 130 5.16 -41.41 14.90
N ASN A 131 5.41 -42.29 13.94
CA ASN A 131 6.66 -43.04 13.84
C ASN A 131 7.88 -42.18 13.46
N MET A 132 7.70 -41.13 12.65
CA MET A 132 8.76 -40.18 12.30
C MET A 132 9.22 -39.36 13.51
N ASN A 133 8.27 -38.90 14.34
CA ASN A 133 8.58 -38.16 15.57
C ASN A 133 9.38 -39.00 16.59
N ILE A 134 9.21 -40.33 16.60
CA ILE A 134 9.97 -41.22 17.48
C ILE A 134 11.46 -41.28 17.06
N GLY A 135 11.75 -41.13 15.76
CA GLY A 135 13.12 -41.11 15.23
C GLY A 135 13.94 -39.88 15.64
N GLU A 136 13.31 -38.71 15.74
CA GLU A 136 13.97 -37.47 16.20
C GLU A 136 14.31 -37.51 17.70
N VAL A 137 13.50 -38.17 18.52
CA VAL A 137 13.75 -38.28 19.97
C VAL A 137 14.96 -39.17 20.27
N CYS A 138 15.24 -40.20 19.46
CA CYS A 138 16.42 -41.04 19.62
C CYS A 138 17.74 -40.35 19.21
N ALA A 139 17.69 -39.28 18.41
CA ALA A 139 18.88 -38.52 18.00
C ALA A 139 19.28 -37.42 19.01
N MET A 140 18.41 -37.03 19.95
CA MET A 140 18.73 -36.06 21.00
C MET A 140 19.58 -36.61 22.15
N GLY A 141 20.03 -37.86 22.08
CA GLY A 141 20.93 -38.45 23.09
C GLY A 141 22.37 -37.94 23.03
N ASN A 142 22.81 -37.29 21.94
CA ASN A 142 24.22 -36.92 21.73
C ASN A 142 24.47 -35.54 21.11
N ALA A 143 23.45 -34.69 20.94
CA ALA A 143 23.68 -33.30 20.51
C ALA A 143 23.96 -32.43 21.74
N THR A 144 25.15 -31.83 21.77
CA THR A 144 25.66 -31.00 22.86
C THR A 144 24.75 -29.80 23.14
N VAL A 145 23.92 -29.92 24.19
CA VAL A 145 23.15 -28.85 24.86
C VAL A 145 23.90 -27.51 25.04
N PRO A 146 25.24 -27.44 25.24
CA PRO A 146 25.94 -26.15 25.29
C PRO A 146 25.89 -25.33 23.98
N ASP A 147 25.86 -25.96 22.80
CA ASP A 147 25.95 -25.23 21.51
C ASP A 147 24.67 -24.41 21.20
N MET A 148 23.48 -24.98 21.47
CA MET A 148 22.21 -24.27 21.28
C MET A 148 22.04 -23.11 22.27
N THR A 149 22.57 -23.27 23.50
CA THR A 149 22.51 -22.24 24.54
C THR A 149 23.40 -21.05 24.18
N ASP A 150 24.59 -21.34 23.63
CA ASP A 150 25.51 -20.31 23.11
C ASP A 150 24.93 -19.58 21.89
N GLN A 151 24.23 -20.29 20.99
CA GLN A 151 23.54 -19.67 19.86
C GLN A 151 22.38 -18.76 20.33
N LEU A 152 21.57 -19.20 21.30
CA LEU A 152 20.51 -18.39 21.89
C LEU A 152 21.04 -17.14 22.60
N ALA A 153 22.18 -17.26 23.30
CA ALA A 153 22.84 -16.11 23.93
C ALA A 153 23.32 -15.09 22.90
N ARG A 154 23.91 -15.55 21.78
CA ARG A 154 24.35 -14.68 20.67
C ARG A 154 23.18 -13.97 19.99
N MET A 155 22.11 -14.70 19.65
CA MET A 155 20.91 -14.10 19.06
C MET A 155 20.25 -13.10 20.01
N THR A 156 20.23 -13.39 21.32
CA THR A 156 19.69 -12.45 22.32
C THR A 156 20.52 -11.16 22.40
N MET A 157 21.84 -11.26 22.23
CA MET A 157 22.74 -10.12 22.22
C MET A 157 22.57 -9.27 20.95
N GLU A 158 22.41 -9.90 19.78
CA GLU A 158 22.08 -9.20 18.52
C GLU A 158 20.72 -8.48 18.59
N LEU A 159 19.69 -9.12 19.16
CA LEU A 159 18.37 -8.50 19.34
C LEU A 159 18.41 -7.27 20.27
N LYS A 160 19.29 -7.27 21.28
CA LYS A 160 19.50 -6.11 22.14
C LYS A 160 20.20 -4.98 21.37
N SER A 161 21.29 -5.29 20.64
CA SER A 161 22.02 -4.29 19.84
C SER A 161 21.12 -3.62 18.81
N LEU A 162 20.38 -4.41 18.03
CA LEU A 162 19.44 -3.90 17.03
C LEU A 162 18.32 -3.06 17.65
N ARG A 163 17.86 -3.42 18.87
CA ARG A 163 16.85 -2.63 19.58
C ARG A 163 17.40 -1.27 20.03
N GLU A 164 18.66 -1.22 20.47
CA GLU A 164 19.36 0.02 20.83
C GLU A 164 19.49 0.94 19.61
N GLU A 165 20.02 0.41 18.49
CA GLU A 165 20.19 1.16 17.23
C GLU A 165 18.85 1.70 16.68
N ILE A 166 17.77 0.92 16.80
CA ILE A 166 16.43 1.38 16.41
C ILE A 166 15.93 2.50 17.34
N ASN A 167 16.25 2.46 18.64
CA ASN A 167 15.83 3.50 19.57
C ASN A 167 16.60 4.80 19.30
N GLU A 168 17.91 4.74 19.09
CA GLU A 168 18.75 5.87 18.73
C GLU A 168 18.31 6.51 17.40
N SER A 169 18.06 5.70 16.37
CA SER A 169 17.56 6.20 15.07
C SER A 169 16.17 6.84 15.17
N LYS A 170 15.35 6.41 16.13
CA LYS A 170 14.05 7.04 16.40
C LYS A 170 14.22 8.39 17.10
N GLU A 171 15.10 8.49 18.09
CA GLU A 171 15.37 9.74 18.80
C GLU A 171 15.93 10.81 17.86
N GLU A 172 16.86 10.44 16.98
CA GLU A 172 17.41 11.34 15.95
C GLU A 172 16.31 11.84 15.00
N LYS A 173 15.43 10.95 14.51
CA LYS A 173 14.30 11.34 13.65
C LYS A 173 13.29 12.23 14.36
N VAL A 174 13.03 12.02 15.65
CA VAL A 174 12.11 12.86 16.44
C VAL A 174 12.66 14.28 16.56
N ILE A 175 13.95 14.43 16.83
CA ILE A 175 14.60 15.75 16.93
C ILE A 175 14.51 16.51 15.59
N ILE A 176 14.87 15.85 14.48
CA ILE A 176 14.81 16.46 13.14
C ILE A 176 13.37 16.87 12.78
N THR A 177 12.38 16.04 13.13
CA THR A 177 10.96 16.35 12.87
C THR A 177 10.49 17.54 13.71
N GLN A 178 10.91 17.63 14.97
CA GLN A 178 10.54 18.73 15.87
C GLN A 178 11.21 20.05 15.46
N GLU A 179 12.47 20.02 15.05
CA GLU A 179 13.18 21.19 14.51
C GLU A 179 12.53 21.67 13.22
N GLY A 180 12.15 20.76 12.32
CA GLY A 180 11.38 21.09 11.11
C GLY A 180 10.05 21.78 11.44
N ALA A 181 9.29 21.26 12.41
CA ALA A 181 8.03 21.86 12.84
C ALA A 181 8.21 23.24 13.49
N ASN A 182 9.28 23.44 14.27
CA ASN A 182 9.59 24.74 14.87
C ASN A 182 9.99 25.78 13.81
N ASN A 183 10.81 25.41 12.84
CA ASN A 183 11.21 26.29 11.75
C ASN A 183 10.00 26.72 10.90
N VAL A 184 9.08 25.79 10.58
CA VAL A 184 7.85 26.11 9.83
C VAL A 184 6.97 27.10 10.60
N ARG A 185 6.81 26.94 11.93
CA ARG A 185 6.08 27.91 12.76
C ARG A 185 6.74 29.28 12.75
N GLN A 186 8.08 29.32 12.87
CA GLN A 186 8.82 30.58 12.88
C GLN A 186 8.73 31.32 11.54
N VAL A 187 8.77 30.61 10.41
CA VAL A 187 8.56 31.19 9.07
C VAL A 187 7.14 31.76 8.95
N GLY A 188 6.11 31.03 9.38
CA GLY A 188 4.72 31.52 9.35
C GLY A 188 4.50 32.75 10.24
N ASP A 189 5.18 32.85 11.38
CA ASP A 189 5.14 34.05 12.24
C ASP A 189 5.88 35.24 11.62
N LEU A 190 6.97 35.00 10.88
CA LEU A 190 7.65 36.06 10.12
C LEU A 190 6.78 36.57 8.96
N GLU A 191 6.12 35.68 8.22
CA GLU A 191 5.20 36.06 7.13
C GLU A 191 4.08 36.97 7.63
N LYS A 192 3.43 36.61 8.75
CA LYS A 192 2.39 37.45 9.37
C LYS A 192 2.93 38.82 9.82
N LYS A 193 4.17 38.88 10.32
CA LYS A 193 4.81 40.15 10.66
C LYS A 193 5.03 41.00 9.41
N ILE A 194 5.53 40.41 8.32
CA ILE A 194 5.74 41.11 7.04
C ILE A 194 4.42 41.66 6.50
N GLU A 195 3.34 40.89 6.51
CA GLU A 195 1.99 41.36 6.12
C GLU A 195 1.54 42.54 6.98
N THR A 196 1.69 42.43 8.30
CA THR A 196 1.28 43.47 9.24
C THR A 196 2.07 44.77 9.03
N TYR A 197 3.40 44.69 8.85
CA TYR A 197 4.24 45.86 8.57
C TYR A 197 3.94 46.46 7.19
N GLY A 198 3.65 45.63 6.18
CA GLY A 198 3.22 46.07 4.85
C GLY A 198 1.91 46.86 4.91
N ILE A 199 0.89 46.32 5.58
CA ILE A 199 -0.41 46.98 5.78
C ILE A 199 -0.23 48.31 6.52
N MET A 200 0.54 48.33 7.63
CA MET A 200 0.76 49.54 8.41
C MET A 200 1.44 50.64 7.58
N ARG A 201 2.44 50.29 6.76
CA ARG A 201 3.13 51.23 5.86
C ARG A 201 2.19 51.81 4.80
N ILE A 202 1.31 51.00 4.22
CA ILE A 202 0.29 51.46 3.26
C ILE A 202 -0.65 52.46 3.93
N VAL A 203 -1.20 52.13 5.11
CA VAL A 203 -2.11 53.01 5.86
C VAL A 203 -1.43 54.35 6.18
N ILE A 204 -0.19 54.32 6.69
CA ILE A 204 0.57 55.54 7.00
C ILE A 204 0.76 56.38 5.74
N THR A 205 1.10 55.76 4.61
CA THR A 205 1.30 56.48 3.34
C THR A 205 -0.01 57.11 2.85
N VAL A 206 -1.14 56.41 2.93
CA VAL A 206 -2.45 56.95 2.56
C VAL A 206 -2.83 58.14 3.45
N VAL A 207 -2.62 58.01 4.77
CA VAL A 207 -2.91 59.09 5.75
C VAL A 207 -2.03 60.32 5.48
N ILE A 208 -0.73 60.14 5.26
CA ILE A 208 0.19 61.23 4.90
C ILE A 208 -0.25 61.90 3.60
N THR A 209 -0.64 61.11 2.59
CA THR A 209 -1.08 61.64 1.30
C THR A 209 -2.37 62.45 1.44
N PHE A 210 -3.33 61.97 2.23
CA PHE A 210 -4.58 62.68 2.56
C PHE A 210 -4.32 63.97 3.34
N LEU A 211 -3.45 63.94 4.36
CA LEU A 211 -3.07 65.14 5.11
C LEU A 211 -2.38 66.17 4.21
N CYS A 212 -1.48 65.76 3.33
CA CYS A 212 -0.86 66.65 2.33
C CYS A 212 -1.89 67.27 1.37
N LEU A 213 -2.90 66.50 0.95
CA LEU A 213 -3.99 66.98 0.09
C LEU A 213 -4.89 68.01 0.81
N CYS A 214 -5.16 67.81 2.11
CA CYS A 214 -5.96 68.72 2.91
C CYS A 214 -5.24 70.04 3.26
N ILE A 215 -3.94 69.99 3.55
CA ILE A 215 -3.16 71.16 3.99
C ILE A 215 -2.69 72.02 2.80
N CYS A 216 -2.41 71.43 1.64
CA CYS A 216 -1.86 72.14 0.49
C CYS A 216 -2.79 72.08 -0.74
N GLY A 217 -3.75 73.00 -0.82
CA GLY A 217 -4.62 73.16 -2.00
C GLY A 217 -3.87 73.19 -3.33
N ARG A 218 -4.40 72.45 -4.33
CA ARG A 218 -4.06 72.24 -5.77
C ARG A 218 -2.61 72.29 -6.29
N LYS A 219 -1.69 73.10 -5.76
CA LYS A 219 -0.30 73.19 -6.26
C LYS A 219 0.60 72.02 -5.84
N CYS A 220 0.31 71.31 -4.75
CA CYS A 220 1.11 70.17 -4.28
C CYS A 220 0.83 68.83 -4.98
N PHE A 221 -0.28 68.71 -5.72
CA PHE A 221 -0.66 67.46 -6.41
C PHE A 221 0.38 67.00 -7.44
N ASN A 222 1.02 67.95 -8.15
CA ASN A 222 2.02 67.62 -9.17
C ASN A 222 3.38 67.21 -8.59
N LEU A 223 3.74 67.68 -7.39
CA LEU A 223 4.96 67.24 -6.69
C LEU A 223 4.78 65.85 -6.07
N ALA A 224 3.62 65.59 -5.44
CA ALA A 224 3.27 64.27 -4.90
C ALA A 224 3.29 63.19 -6.00
N LYS A 225 2.79 63.50 -7.21
CA LYS A 225 2.82 62.59 -8.36
C LYS A 225 4.21 62.33 -8.93
N ARG A 226 5.18 63.21 -8.66
CA ARG A 226 6.61 62.99 -9.00
C ARG A 226 7.33 62.20 -7.92
N TRP A 227 7.04 62.46 -6.64
CA TRP A 227 7.59 61.71 -5.52
C TRP A 227 7.10 60.25 -5.55
N ALA A 228 5.81 60.01 -5.75
CA ALA A 228 5.25 58.65 -5.85
C ALA A 228 5.82 57.85 -7.04
N ARG A 229 6.09 58.51 -8.18
CA ARG A 229 6.77 57.86 -9.32
C ARG A 229 8.22 57.49 -9.02
N LYS A 230 8.91 58.31 -8.21
CA LYS A 230 10.30 58.06 -7.84
C LYS A 230 10.42 56.99 -6.75
N GLU A 231 9.47 56.95 -5.81
CA GLU A 231 9.35 55.91 -4.78
C GLU A 231 8.98 54.55 -5.39
N MET A 232 8.05 54.50 -6.37
CA MET A 232 7.73 53.27 -7.11
C MET A 232 8.91 52.76 -7.94
N ALA A 233 9.67 53.66 -8.59
CA ALA A 233 10.89 53.27 -9.32
C ALA A 233 12.02 52.76 -8.39
N ALA A 234 12.05 53.20 -7.13
CA ALA A 234 12.99 52.70 -6.13
C ALA A 234 12.60 51.31 -5.61
N LEU A 235 11.30 51.01 -5.50
CA LEU A 235 10.78 49.70 -5.10
C LEU A 235 11.01 48.61 -6.16
N ASP A 236 10.96 48.97 -7.45
CA ASP A 236 11.31 48.07 -8.58
C ASP A 236 12.81 47.68 -8.59
N SER A 237 13.66 48.49 -7.94
CA SER A 237 15.09 48.23 -7.78
C SER A 237 15.40 47.29 -6.58
N VAL A 238 14.48 47.17 -5.62
CA VAL A 238 14.63 46.27 -4.46
C VAL A 238 14.42 44.79 -4.84
N GLU A 239 13.75 44.51 -5.95
CA GLU A 239 13.64 43.15 -6.52
C GLU A 239 14.97 42.62 -7.09
N VAL A 240 15.98 43.48 -7.23
CA VAL A 240 17.37 43.09 -7.56
C VAL A 240 18.16 42.67 -6.31
N ALA A 241 17.71 43.02 -5.11
CA ALA A 241 18.36 42.61 -3.86
C ALA A 241 18.10 41.13 -3.51
N ASP A 242 17.02 40.53 -4.01
CA ASP A 242 16.71 39.11 -3.81
C ASP A 242 17.57 38.19 -4.72
N LYS A 243 18.09 38.73 -5.83
CA LYS A 243 19.11 38.07 -6.68
C LYS A 243 20.54 38.19 -6.14
N ALA A 244 20.78 39.00 -5.11
CA ALA A 244 22.10 39.12 -4.46
C ALA A 244 22.29 38.09 -3.33
N VAL A 245 21.21 37.65 -2.68
CA VAL A 245 21.26 36.61 -1.63
C VAL A 245 21.45 35.21 -2.23
N THR A 246 20.94 34.95 -3.43
CA THR A 246 21.15 33.68 -4.16
C THR A 246 22.51 33.58 -4.88
N ARG A 247 23.25 34.69 -5.03
CA ARG A 247 24.63 34.70 -5.59
C ARG A 247 25.73 34.58 -4.53
N SER A 248 25.38 34.80 -3.25
CA SER A 248 26.28 34.61 -2.10
C SER A 248 26.56 33.14 -1.78
N THR A 249 25.61 32.24 -2.08
CA THR A 249 25.79 30.78 -1.88
C THR A 249 26.61 30.11 -3.00
N GLN A 250 26.90 30.81 -4.11
CA GLN A 250 27.72 30.27 -5.21
C GLN A 250 29.17 30.81 -5.22
N HIS A 251 29.51 31.73 -4.32
CA HIS A 251 30.89 32.25 -4.16
C HIS A 251 31.66 31.63 -2.98
N ASN A 252 30.97 30.95 -2.05
CA ASN A 252 31.62 30.23 -0.95
C ASN A 252 32.16 28.83 -1.34
N ASP A 253 31.78 28.27 -2.50
CA ASP A 253 32.34 27.00 -3.00
C ASP A 253 33.59 27.16 -3.89
N THR A 254 34.00 28.40 -4.18
CA THR A 254 35.19 28.67 -5.01
C THR A 254 36.38 29.21 -4.19
N CYS A 255 36.17 29.59 -2.93
CA CYS A 255 37.24 30.07 -2.04
C CYS A 255 37.92 28.94 -1.23
N CYS A 256 37.28 27.78 -1.07
CA CYS A 256 37.87 26.60 -0.43
C CYS A 256 38.63 25.65 -1.39
N LYS A 257 38.88 26.05 -2.64
CA LYS A 257 39.66 25.24 -3.62
C LYS A 257 41.02 25.82 -4.03
N ASN A 258 41.44 26.97 -3.48
CA ASN A 258 42.74 27.59 -3.80
C ASN A 258 43.57 27.96 -2.54
N LEU A 259 43.50 27.13 -1.50
CA LEU A 259 44.43 27.11 -0.37
C LEU A 259 44.91 25.68 -0.11
N GLY A 260 45.46 25.07 -1.16
CA GLY A 260 46.37 23.94 -1.13
C GLY A 260 47.65 24.34 -1.85
#